data_AF-A0A428Y916-F1
#
_entry.id   AF-A0A428Y916-F1
#
_cell.length_a   1.000
_cell.length_b   1.000
_cell.length_c   1.000
_cell.angle_alpha   90.00
_cell.angle_beta   90.00
_cell.angle_gamma   90.00
#
_symmetry.space_group_name_H-M   'P 1'
#
loop_
_entity.id
_entity.type
_entity.pdbx_description
1 polymer ?
#
loop_
_entity_poly.entity_id
_entity_poly.type
_entity_poly.pdbx_seq_one_letter_code
_entity_poly.pdbx_strand_id
1 'polypeptide(L)'
;MTTPGTVPPPVSATDDFPSLLAEVDYYEHLPGLDAPEFDRYLLAASALGDIVMGEATRRQQELSFAGADALLAQFLQLNDTKRKLCERERRHQDGDAAYRDRLAGVRDAAAGNVLLAEGLQYVCRADERRLAGDFDTALRYLATAMKCFEQLAGSDLPLHPVGTWRLRLTRAASQLMAGLGHMRNGDFKGAYQSFDNAYVAFDELRHQSDGERPSTPGQARTQYDELRRQLTDGMRYLQAVQSFVETLREAQSGHYGDAVVSGEDAVERYERLLREAVARQMPRNARSLYEMELARVNGWLSWAAAELAVDEERWAECRELVRRARNHWRRAAHIAARNVYHEIIAQRPESGDTDTLLQNTLRRCDRELTFRKEIAALNAKLDNANKIVMQIQGGQGGHAVAPGDFTFNAPVNAASIGNENRVETGQVNQHVAGGTELRELAGQLGELRELLAGAARTPAEQESVAAVEAARDAATRGDEQGMRQHLAQAGQWALRIGEQIGLAAATAAIKVAIG
;
A
#
# COMPACT_ATOMS: atom_id res chain seq x y z
N MET A 1 -5.57 -8.99 69.17
CA MET A 1 -6.76 -8.42 68.52
C MET A 1 -7.03 -9.26 67.29
N THR A 2 -7.97 -10.19 67.39
CA THR A 2 -8.46 -10.95 66.23
C THR A 2 -9.20 -9.98 65.32
N THR A 3 -8.67 -9.72 64.13
CA THR A 3 -9.42 -9.04 63.07
C THR A 3 -10.73 -9.81 62.87
N PRO A 4 -11.88 -9.11 62.72
CA PRO A 4 -13.15 -9.78 62.47
C PRO A 4 -12.95 -10.71 61.27
N GLY A 5 -13.18 -12.01 61.49
CA GLY A 5 -12.88 -13.04 60.50
C GLY A 5 -13.66 -12.78 59.23
N THR A 6 -13.00 -12.18 58.24
CA THR A 6 -13.51 -12.12 56.87
C THR A 6 -13.61 -13.55 56.38
N VAL A 7 -14.85 -14.03 56.27
CA VAL A 7 -15.14 -15.33 55.69
C VAL A 7 -14.61 -15.30 54.25
N PRO A 8 -13.75 -16.24 53.83
CA PRO A 8 -13.27 -16.27 52.46
C PRO A 8 -14.47 -16.33 51.51
N PRO A 9 -14.43 -15.61 50.37
CA PRO A 9 -15.49 -15.71 49.39
C PRO A 9 -15.71 -17.18 49.03
N PRO A 10 -16.96 -17.62 48.82
CA PRO A 10 -17.20 -18.98 48.36
C PRO A 10 -16.40 -19.19 47.09
N VAL A 11 -15.70 -20.34 46.99
CA VAL A 11 -14.98 -20.73 45.77
C VAL A 11 -15.96 -20.56 44.62
N SER A 12 -15.65 -19.65 43.70
CA SER A 12 -16.59 -19.35 42.63
C SER A 12 -16.76 -20.62 41.79
N ALA A 13 -17.91 -21.27 41.93
CA ALA A 13 -18.27 -22.39 41.04
C ALA A 13 -18.57 -21.89 39.62
N THR A 14 -18.69 -20.58 39.45
CA THR A 14 -18.96 -19.89 38.20
C THR A 14 -17.68 -19.20 37.72
N ASP A 15 -17.26 -19.51 36.49
CA ASP A 15 -16.19 -18.81 35.77
C ASP A 15 -16.66 -17.41 35.30
N ASP A 16 -17.38 -16.66 36.15
CA ASP A 16 -17.87 -15.32 35.84
C ASP A 16 -16.90 -14.24 36.30
N PHE A 17 -16.77 -13.19 35.48
CA PHE A 17 -15.77 -12.15 35.67
C PHE A 17 -15.90 -11.39 37.01
N PRO A 18 -17.08 -10.93 37.46
CA PRO A 18 -17.23 -10.25 38.75
C PRO A 18 -16.83 -11.12 39.95
N SER A 19 -17.23 -12.40 39.97
CA SER A 19 -16.89 -13.30 41.09
C SER A 19 -15.38 -13.57 41.15
N LEU A 20 -14.74 -13.83 40.00
CA LEU A 20 -13.29 -14.03 39.93
C LEU A 20 -12.52 -12.77 40.33
N LEU A 21 -12.97 -11.58 39.93
CA LEU A 21 -12.35 -10.32 40.32
C LEU A 21 -12.42 -10.10 41.84
N ALA A 22 -13.57 -10.36 42.46
CA ALA A 22 -13.74 -10.24 43.91
C ALA A 22 -12.89 -11.27 44.68
N GLU A 23 -12.76 -12.50 44.17
CA GLU A 23 -11.92 -13.54 44.78
C GLU A 23 -10.43 -13.20 44.69
N VAL A 24 -9.96 -12.72 43.53
CA VAL A 24 -8.57 -12.25 43.35
C VAL A 24 -8.28 -11.08 44.29
N ASP A 25 -9.15 -10.07 44.31
CA ASP A 25 -9.01 -8.89 45.18
C ASP A 25 -8.93 -9.27 46.65
N TYR A 26 -9.77 -10.22 47.09
CA TYR A 26 -9.74 -10.74 48.46
C TYR A 26 -8.37 -11.29 48.86
N TYR A 27 -7.78 -12.18 48.06
CA TYR A 27 -6.47 -12.79 48.39
C TYR A 27 -5.32 -11.79 48.28
N GLU A 28 -5.39 -10.82 47.36
CA GLU A 28 -4.36 -9.77 47.20
C GLU A 28 -4.25 -8.87 48.44
N HIS A 29 -5.33 -8.69 49.19
CA HIS A 29 -5.39 -7.88 50.40
C HIS A 29 -5.01 -8.63 51.69
N LEU A 30 -4.90 -9.95 51.66
CA LEU A 30 -4.48 -10.72 52.83
C LEU A 30 -2.99 -10.45 53.14
N PRO A 31 -2.61 -10.37 54.44
CA PRO A 31 -1.23 -10.08 54.85
C PRO A 31 -0.24 -11.21 54.50
N GLY A 32 -0.72 -12.44 54.37
CA GLY A 32 0.01 -13.62 53.92
C GLY A 32 -0.99 -14.68 53.47
N LEU A 33 -0.54 -15.65 52.68
CA LEU A 33 -1.38 -16.72 52.13
C LEU A 33 -0.76 -18.07 52.50
N ASP A 34 -1.54 -18.97 53.08
CA ASP A 34 -1.09 -20.36 53.19
C ASP A 34 -1.07 -21.07 51.82
N ALA A 35 -0.50 -22.27 51.74
CA ALA A 35 -0.34 -22.94 50.45
C ALA A 35 -1.70 -23.23 49.75
N PRO A 36 -2.74 -23.73 50.45
CA PRO A 36 -4.08 -23.86 49.87
C PRO A 36 -4.73 -22.54 49.41
N GLU A 37 -4.60 -21.45 50.18
CA GLU A 37 -5.12 -20.13 49.82
C GLU A 37 -4.40 -19.58 48.59
N PHE A 38 -3.08 -19.72 48.53
CA PHE A 38 -2.28 -19.34 47.37
C PHE A 38 -2.69 -20.14 46.12
N ASP A 39 -2.99 -21.43 46.27
CA ASP A 39 -3.47 -22.26 45.16
C ASP A 39 -4.83 -21.80 44.62
N ARG A 40 -5.74 -21.41 45.52
CA ARG A 40 -7.03 -20.83 45.13
C ARG A 40 -6.83 -19.50 44.42
N TYR A 41 -5.97 -18.62 44.96
CA TYR A 41 -5.61 -17.38 44.29
C TYR A 41 -5.09 -17.64 42.88
N LEU A 42 -4.15 -18.58 42.70
CA LEU A 42 -3.59 -18.88 41.38
C LEU A 42 -4.63 -19.41 40.40
N LEU A 43 -5.55 -20.27 40.84
CA LEU A 43 -6.64 -20.75 40.00
C LEU A 43 -7.55 -19.60 39.56
N ALA A 44 -8.06 -18.81 40.50
CA ALA A 44 -8.94 -17.68 40.23
C ALA A 44 -8.27 -16.63 39.34
N ALA A 45 -7.03 -16.27 39.65
CA ALA A 45 -6.27 -15.27 38.91
C ALA A 45 -5.83 -15.77 37.52
N SER A 46 -5.69 -17.08 37.30
CA SER A 46 -5.42 -17.63 35.96
C SER A 46 -6.69 -17.62 35.11
N ALA A 47 -7.82 -18.04 35.68
CA ALA A 47 -9.12 -17.97 35.01
C ALA A 47 -9.49 -16.53 34.63
N LEU A 48 -9.32 -15.57 35.55
CA LEU A 48 -9.51 -14.15 35.28
C LEU A 48 -8.59 -13.65 34.16
N GLY A 49 -7.32 -14.04 34.20
CA GLY A 49 -6.34 -13.69 33.17
C GLY A 49 -6.74 -14.19 31.78
N ASP A 50 -7.24 -15.42 31.67
CA ASP A 50 -7.70 -15.99 30.40
C ASP A 50 -8.94 -15.26 29.86
N ILE A 51 -9.89 -14.91 30.74
CA ILE A 51 -11.07 -14.11 30.35
C ILE A 51 -10.65 -12.73 29.84
N VAL A 52 -9.79 -12.02 30.58
CA VAL A 52 -9.31 -10.68 30.21
C VAL A 52 -8.56 -10.72 28.87
N MET A 53 -7.66 -11.68 28.68
CA MET A 53 -6.88 -11.81 27.44
C MET A 53 -7.76 -12.20 26.24
N GLY A 54 -8.72 -13.10 26.44
CA GLY A 54 -9.69 -13.50 25.42
C GLY A 54 -10.57 -12.32 24.99
N GLU A 55 -11.07 -11.55 25.96
CA GLU A 55 -11.85 -10.34 25.70
C GLU A 55 -11.01 -9.25 25.02
N ALA A 56 -9.75 -9.03 25.43
CA ALA A 56 -8.84 -8.09 24.77
C ALA A 56 -8.64 -8.45 23.30
N THR A 57 -8.42 -9.74 23.02
CA THR A 57 -8.30 -10.25 21.65
C THR A 57 -9.58 -10.02 20.85
N ARG A 58 -10.75 -10.29 21.44
CA ARG A 58 -12.05 -10.01 20.80
C ARG A 58 -12.24 -8.53 20.49
N ARG A 59 -11.90 -7.64 21.43
CA ARG A 59 -11.96 -6.18 21.24
C ARG A 59 -11.03 -5.71 20.13
N GLN A 60 -9.82 -6.25 20.03
CA GLN A 60 -8.92 -5.97 18.92
C GLN A 60 -9.51 -6.41 17.58
N GLN A 61 -10.10 -7.62 17.51
CA GLN A 61 -10.80 -8.12 16.30
C GLN A 61 -12.03 -7.27 15.94
N GLU A 62 -12.65 -6.62 16.92
CA GLU A 62 -13.74 -5.64 16.75
C GLU A 62 -13.27 -4.25 16.34
N LEU A 63 -11.95 -4.04 16.24
CA LEU A 63 -11.30 -2.76 16.02
C LEU A 63 -11.54 -1.75 17.16
N SER A 64 -11.80 -2.24 18.38
CA SER A 64 -11.93 -1.46 19.61
C SER A 64 -10.58 -1.42 20.35
N PHE A 65 -9.61 -0.70 19.78
CA PHE A 65 -8.23 -0.69 20.26
C PHE A 65 -8.09 -0.12 21.67
N ALA A 66 -8.81 0.95 22.00
CA ALA A 66 -8.81 1.51 23.36
C ALA A 66 -9.33 0.51 24.41
N GLY A 67 -10.38 -0.25 24.07
CA GLY A 67 -10.92 -1.30 24.94
C GLY A 67 -9.94 -2.46 25.12
N ALA A 68 -9.28 -2.88 24.04
CA ALA A 68 -8.24 -3.90 24.10
C ALA A 68 -7.01 -3.45 24.92
N ASP A 69 -6.55 -2.20 24.75
CA ASP A 69 -5.44 -1.60 25.50
C ASP A 69 -5.73 -1.55 27.01
N ALA A 70 -6.95 -1.16 27.39
CA ALA A 70 -7.39 -1.13 28.78
C ALA A 70 -7.42 -2.53 29.43
N LEU A 71 -7.87 -3.55 28.69
CA LEU A 71 -7.89 -4.93 29.18
C LEU A 71 -6.46 -5.51 29.27
N LEU A 72 -5.59 -5.22 28.32
CA LEU A 72 -4.18 -5.60 28.40
C LEU A 72 -3.50 -4.93 29.60
N ALA A 73 -3.82 -3.68 29.92
CA ALA A 73 -3.32 -3.01 31.12
C ALA A 73 -3.80 -3.70 32.42
N GLN A 74 -5.06 -4.15 32.48
CA GLN A 74 -5.56 -4.95 33.60
C GLN A 74 -4.84 -6.30 33.72
N PHE A 75 -4.58 -6.98 32.59
CA PHE A 75 -3.83 -8.23 32.57
C PHE A 75 -2.38 -8.04 33.03
N LEU A 76 -1.74 -6.93 32.65
CA LEU A 76 -0.41 -6.56 33.13
C LEU A 76 -0.40 -6.33 34.64
N GLN A 77 -1.36 -5.55 35.17
CA GLN A 77 -1.50 -5.32 36.60
C GLN A 77 -1.68 -6.63 37.38
N LEU A 78 -2.56 -7.51 36.90
CA LEU A 78 -2.80 -8.82 37.51
C LEU A 78 -1.51 -9.65 37.61
N ASN A 79 -0.71 -9.72 36.53
CA ASN A 79 0.53 -10.49 36.54
C ASN A 79 1.65 -9.82 37.36
N ASP A 80 1.69 -8.50 37.43
CA ASP A 80 2.60 -7.79 38.33
C ASP A 80 2.27 -8.06 39.81
N THR A 81 0.98 -8.04 40.18
CA THR A 81 0.56 -8.42 41.54
C THR A 81 0.90 -9.87 41.85
N LYS A 82 0.65 -10.82 40.92
CA LYS A 82 1.07 -12.22 41.07
C LYS A 82 2.55 -12.35 41.39
N ARG A 83 3.42 -11.63 40.67
CA ARG A 83 4.88 -11.64 40.92
C ARG A 83 5.22 -11.15 42.32
N LYS A 84 4.64 -10.01 42.73
CA LYS A 84 4.84 -9.43 44.06
C LYS A 84 4.37 -10.36 45.17
N LEU A 85 3.24 -11.03 45.00
CA LEU A 85 2.73 -12.03 45.94
C LEU A 85 3.66 -13.24 46.03
N CYS A 86 4.12 -13.78 44.90
CA CYS A 86 5.10 -14.89 44.90
C CYS A 86 6.36 -14.51 45.67
N GLU A 87 6.88 -13.29 45.49
CA GLU A 87 8.05 -12.81 46.23
C GLU A 87 7.79 -12.61 47.71
N ARG A 88 6.60 -12.12 48.08
CA ARG A 88 6.16 -11.97 49.47
C ARG A 88 6.09 -13.32 50.17
N GLU A 89 5.33 -14.27 49.62
CA GLU A 89 5.17 -15.60 50.23
C GLU A 89 6.52 -16.35 50.29
N ARG A 90 7.40 -16.18 49.29
CA ARG A 90 8.74 -16.79 49.30
C ARG A 90 9.63 -16.28 50.45
N ARG A 91 9.41 -15.06 50.95
CA ARG A 91 10.13 -14.51 52.11
C ARG A 91 9.58 -15.03 53.44
N HIS A 92 8.31 -15.43 53.48
CA HIS A 92 7.66 -15.95 54.68
C HIS A 92 7.81 -17.46 54.85
N GLN A 93 8.11 -18.20 53.77
CA GLN A 93 8.24 -19.65 53.80
C GLN A 93 9.64 -20.12 54.28
N ASP A 94 9.77 -20.37 55.59
CA ASP A 94 10.94 -21.05 56.15
C ASP A 94 10.80 -22.58 56.04
N GLY A 95 11.64 -23.21 55.21
CA GLY A 95 11.91 -24.66 55.28
C GLY A 95 11.31 -25.57 54.21
N ASP A 96 10.32 -25.13 53.41
CA ASP A 96 9.78 -25.94 52.30
C ASP A 96 10.43 -25.55 50.96
N ALA A 97 11.42 -26.33 50.52
CA ALA A 97 12.10 -26.11 49.24
C ALA A 97 11.15 -26.28 48.04
N ALA A 98 10.27 -27.28 48.07
CA ALA A 98 9.38 -27.59 46.95
C ALA A 98 8.37 -26.47 46.72
N TYR A 99 7.81 -25.91 47.80
CA TYR A 99 6.92 -24.76 47.68
C TYR A 99 7.64 -23.50 47.18
N ARG A 100 8.87 -23.24 47.64
CA ARG A 100 9.67 -22.10 47.14
C ARG A 100 10.00 -22.22 45.64
N ASP A 101 10.32 -23.42 45.17
CA ASP A 101 10.58 -23.68 43.75
C ASP A 101 9.29 -23.48 42.93
N ARG A 102 8.14 -23.92 43.45
CA ARG A 102 6.84 -23.67 42.84
C ARG A 102 6.53 -22.17 42.74
N LEU A 103 6.73 -21.41 43.81
CA LEU A 103 6.56 -19.95 43.80
C LEU A 103 7.47 -19.27 42.77
N ALA A 104 8.71 -19.76 42.61
CA ALA A 104 9.63 -19.26 41.59
C ALA A 104 9.08 -19.54 40.17
N GLY A 105 8.60 -20.75 39.90
CA GLY A 105 8.01 -21.10 38.61
C GLY A 105 6.78 -20.25 38.27
N VAL A 106 5.91 -19.97 39.24
CA VAL A 106 4.74 -19.10 39.06
C VAL A 106 5.15 -17.64 38.79
N ARG A 107 6.12 -17.12 39.55
CA ARG A 107 6.68 -15.78 39.33
C ARG A 107 7.25 -15.65 37.91
N ASP A 108 7.97 -16.66 37.45
CA ASP A 108 8.61 -16.65 36.14
C ASP A 108 7.56 -16.77 35.01
N ALA A 109 6.51 -17.58 35.20
CA ALA A 109 5.37 -17.60 34.30
C ALA A 109 4.67 -16.23 34.20
N ALA A 110 4.45 -15.56 35.34
CA ALA A 110 3.86 -14.23 35.38
C ALA A 110 4.77 -13.17 34.71
N ALA A 111 6.10 -13.27 34.88
CA ALA A 111 7.05 -12.41 34.17
C ALA A 111 6.98 -12.61 32.64
N GLY A 112 6.83 -13.85 32.18
CA GLY A 112 6.64 -14.15 30.76
C GLY A 112 5.34 -13.55 30.21
N ASN A 113 4.26 -13.64 31.00
CA ASN A 113 2.97 -13.04 30.65
C ASN A 113 3.03 -11.51 30.54
N VAL A 114 3.81 -10.85 31.40
CA VAL A 114 4.03 -9.39 31.33
C VAL A 114 4.66 -9.02 29.99
N LEU A 115 5.79 -9.63 29.62
CA LEU A 115 6.47 -9.34 28.34
C LEU A 115 5.57 -9.62 27.13
N LEU A 116 4.80 -10.72 27.17
CA LEU A 116 3.84 -11.05 26.12
C LEU A 116 2.76 -9.96 25.99
N ALA A 117 2.14 -9.55 27.10
CA ALA A 117 1.06 -8.56 27.10
C ALA A 117 1.53 -7.16 26.70
N GLU A 118 2.72 -6.73 27.14
CA GLU A 118 3.33 -5.47 26.68
C GLU A 118 3.55 -5.48 25.16
N GLY A 119 4.10 -6.57 24.62
CA GLY A 119 4.29 -6.72 23.18
C GLY A 119 2.96 -6.66 22.41
N LEU A 120 1.93 -7.35 22.90
CA LEU A 120 0.58 -7.32 22.30
C LEU A 120 -0.06 -5.93 22.36
N GLN A 121 0.18 -5.18 23.44
CA GLN A 121 -0.31 -3.81 23.58
C GLN A 121 0.28 -2.91 22.48
N TYR A 122 1.58 -3.04 22.20
CA TYR A 122 2.21 -2.31 21.09
C TYR A 122 1.73 -2.77 19.71
N VAL A 123 1.44 -4.06 19.51
CA VAL A 123 0.80 -4.54 18.26
C VAL A 123 -0.58 -3.91 18.08
N CYS A 124 -1.40 -3.88 19.13
CA CYS A 124 -2.72 -3.25 19.13
C CYS A 124 -2.64 -1.77 18.72
N ARG A 125 -1.69 -1.02 19.30
CA ARG A 125 -1.42 0.38 18.94
C ARG A 125 -0.89 0.55 17.52
N ALA A 126 -0.08 -0.39 17.03
CA ALA A 126 0.38 -0.36 15.64
C ALA A 126 -0.78 -0.55 14.65
N ASP A 127 -1.71 -1.47 14.93
CA ASP A 127 -2.90 -1.68 14.12
C ASP A 127 -3.82 -0.46 14.09
N GLU A 128 -4.01 0.20 15.24
CA GLU A 128 -4.74 1.46 15.32
C GLU A 128 -4.12 2.53 14.41
N ARG A 129 -2.79 2.72 14.50
CA ARG A 129 -2.06 3.70 13.68
C ARG A 129 -2.08 3.36 12.19
N ARG A 130 -2.02 2.07 11.84
CA ARG A 130 -2.18 1.59 10.46
C ARG A 130 -3.52 1.99 9.88
N LEU A 131 -4.61 1.79 10.62
CA LEU A 131 -5.94 2.16 10.16
C LEU A 131 -6.08 3.69 10.02
N ALA A 132 -5.44 4.44 10.91
CA ALA A 132 -5.28 5.89 10.78
C ALA A 132 -4.36 6.33 9.63
N GLY A 133 -3.61 5.39 9.04
CA GLY A 133 -2.63 5.61 7.98
C GLY A 133 -1.29 6.17 8.44
N ASP A 134 -1.05 6.29 9.73
CA ASP A 134 0.23 6.69 10.29
C ASP A 134 1.19 5.49 10.35
N PHE A 135 1.70 5.09 9.19
CA PHE A 135 2.55 3.91 9.04
C PHE A 135 3.89 4.06 9.76
N ASP A 136 4.45 5.27 9.85
CA ASP A 136 5.70 5.52 10.55
C ASP A 136 5.55 5.27 12.06
N THR A 137 4.47 5.77 12.68
CA THR A 137 4.19 5.47 14.08
C THR A 137 3.86 3.99 14.28
N ALA A 138 3.11 3.37 13.35
CA ALA A 138 2.82 1.94 13.41
C ALA A 138 4.10 1.10 13.42
N LEU A 139 5.07 1.41 12.54
CA LEU A 139 6.36 0.74 12.48
C LEU A 139 7.19 0.94 13.76
N ARG A 140 7.15 2.15 14.38
CA ARG A 140 7.80 2.39 15.69
C ARG A 140 7.18 1.54 16.81
N TYR A 141 5.86 1.39 16.81
CA TYR A 141 5.19 0.51 17.78
C TYR A 141 5.54 -0.96 17.54
N LEU A 142 5.55 -1.44 16.30
CA LEU A 142 6.01 -2.80 16.00
C LEU A 142 7.47 -3.04 16.39
N ALA A 143 8.35 -2.04 16.20
CA ALA A 143 9.73 -2.12 16.67
C ALA A 143 9.82 -2.26 18.19
N THR A 144 8.93 -1.61 18.93
CA THR A 144 8.85 -1.74 20.39
C THR A 144 8.28 -3.09 20.80
N ALA A 145 7.23 -3.58 20.12
CA ALA A 145 6.68 -4.91 20.32
C ALA A 145 7.74 -6.01 20.09
N MET A 146 8.54 -5.89 19.03
CA MET A 146 9.63 -6.82 18.73
C MET A 146 10.65 -6.89 19.87
N LYS A 147 10.98 -5.78 20.52
CA LYS A 147 11.90 -5.79 21.69
C LYS A 147 11.32 -6.61 22.85
N CYS A 148 10.03 -6.46 23.15
CA CYS A 148 9.36 -7.25 24.20
C CYS A 148 9.39 -8.75 23.84
N PHE A 149 9.08 -9.10 22.59
CA PHE A 149 9.08 -10.50 22.14
C PHE A 149 10.48 -11.09 22.02
N GLU A 150 11.49 -10.31 21.68
CA GLU A 150 12.89 -10.71 21.67
C GLU A 150 13.39 -11.00 23.09
N GLN A 151 13.06 -10.13 24.05
CA GLN A 151 13.35 -10.39 25.48
C GLN A 151 12.68 -11.68 25.96
N LEU A 152 11.41 -11.89 25.60
CA LEU A 152 10.70 -13.12 25.97
C LEU A 152 11.33 -14.36 25.30
N ALA A 153 11.62 -14.28 24.00
CA ALA A 153 12.19 -15.37 23.22
C ALA A 153 13.59 -15.78 23.70
N GLY A 154 14.41 -14.82 24.13
CA GLY A 154 15.77 -15.04 24.63
C GLY A 154 15.86 -15.38 26.13
N SER A 155 14.72 -15.53 26.81
CA SER A 155 14.67 -15.80 28.25
C SER A 155 14.48 -17.28 28.57
N ASP A 156 14.79 -17.68 29.81
CA ASP A 156 14.46 -19.01 30.34
C ASP A 156 13.00 -19.12 30.84
N LEU A 157 12.15 -18.13 30.52
CA LEU A 157 10.77 -18.09 31.00
C LEU A 157 9.91 -19.15 30.29
N PRO A 158 8.84 -19.66 30.93
CA PRO A 158 7.99 -20.72 30.35
C PRO A 158 7.37 -20.36 28.99
N LEU A 159 7.19 -19.07 28.70
CA LEU A 159 6.57 -18.58 27.47
C LEU A 159 7.57 -18.18 26.36
N HIS A 160 8.86 -18.50 26.51
CA HIS A 160 9.85 -18.20 25.46
C HIS A 160 9.51 -18.77 24.05
N PRO A 161 8.85 -19.94 23.88
CA PRO A 161 8.47 -20.41 22.55
C PRO A 161 7.41 -19.49 21.92
N VAL A 162 6.44 -19.04 22.72
CA VAL A 162 5.42 -18.08 22.28
C VAL A 162 6.07 -16.75 21.91
N GLY A 163 7.05 -16.28 22.70
CA GLY A 163 7.85 -15.09 22.38
C GLY A 163 8.55 -15.21 21.02
N THR A 164 9.13 -16.37 20.72
CA THR A 164 9.81 -16.64 19.44
C THR A 164 8.84 -16.53 18.27
N TRP A 165 7.66 -17.14 18.38
CA TRP A 165 6.59 -17.07 17.39
C TRP A 165 6.07 -15.65 17.19
N ARG A 166 5.81 -14.93 18.29
CA ARG A 166 5.34 -13.54 18.25
C ARG A 166 6.36 -12.59 17.64
N LEU A 167 7.65 -12.77 17.94
CA LEU A 167 8.72 -11.97 17.34
C LEU A 167 8.73 -12.11 15.82
N ARG A 168 8.68 -13.36 15.31
CA ARG A 168 8.67 -13.63 13.88
C ARG A 168 7.42 -13.09 13.20
N LEU A 169 6.24 -13.28 13.79
CA LEU A 169 4.98 -12.77 13.25
C LEU A 169 4.99 -11.23 13.17
N THR A 170 5.52 -10.58 14.20
CA THR A 170 5.63 -9.12 14.27
C THR A 170 6.61 -8.59 13.22
N ARG A 171 7.70 -9.31 12.94
CA ARG A 171 8.64 -8.99 11.85
C ARG A 171 7.96 -9.07 10.48
N ALA A 172 7.18 -10.12 10.21
CA ALA A 172 6.40 -10.25 8.97
C ALA A 172 5.35 -9.12 8.85
N ALA A 173 4.63 -8.82 9.94
CA ALA A 173 3.68 -7.72 9.99
C ALA A 173 4.36 -6.35 9.75
N SER A 174 5.58 -6.15 10.21
CA SER A 174 6.36 -4.93 9.95
C SER A 174 6.69 -4.77 8.47
N GLN A 175 7.00 -5.85 7.74
CA GLN A 175 7.23 -5.80 6.29
C GLN A 175 5.94 -5.48 5.54
N LEU A 176 4.82 -6.10 5.94
CA LEU A 176 3.50 -5.76 5.41
C LEU A 176 3.17 -4.27 5.63
N MET A 177 3.41 -3.73 6.84
CA MET A 177 3.21 -2.30 7.15
C MET A 177 4.07 -1.38 6.31
N ALA A 178 5.36 -1.72 6.13
CA ALA A 178 6.26 -0.96 5.27
C ALA A 178 5.72 -0.93 3.83
N GLY A 179 5.28 -2.08 3.31
CA GLY A 179 4.69 -2.17 1.97
C GLY A 179 3.44 -1.29 1.81
N LEU A 180 2.55 -1.27 2.81
CA LEU A 180 1.39 -0.38 2.81
C LEU A 180 1.80 1.11 2.85
N GLY A 181 2.87 1.45 3.57
CA GLY A 181 3.46 2.78 3.58
C GLY A 181 4.01 3.21 2.22
N HIS A 182 4.79 2.35 1.56
CA HIS A 182 5.28 2.57 0.20
C HIS A 182 4.12 2.75 -0.80
N MET A 183 3.12 1.87 -0.74
CA MET A 183 1.93 1.95 -1.59
C MET A 183 1.20 3.28 -1.42
N ARG A 184 1.04 3.76 -0.18
CA ARG A 184 0.42 5.06 0.10
C ARG A 184 1.20 6.22 -0.51
N ASN A 185 2.52 6.14 -0.52
CA ASN A 185 3.39 7.18 -1.07
C ASN A 185 3.57 7.09 -2.60
N GLY A 186 2.86 6.17 -3.27
CA GLY A 186 2.99 5.94 -4.72
C GLY A 186 4.26 5.18 -5.14
N ASP A 187 5.04 4.66 -4.18
CA ASP A 187 6.20 3.81 -4.44
C ASP A 187 5.77 2.35 -4.59
N PHE A 188 5.10 2.03 -5.71
CA PHE A 188 4.57 0.68 -5.92
C PHE A 188 5.65 -0.38 -6.08
N LYS A 189 6.86 -0.01 -6.52
CA LYS A 189 8.01 -0.91 -6.60
C LYS A 189 8.51 -1.29 -5.20
N GLY A 190 8.74 -0.30 -4.33
CA GLY A 190 9.10 -0.54 -2.93
C GLY A 190 8.01 -1.33 -2.20
N ALA A 191 6.75 -1.00 -2.45
CA ALA A 191 5.61 -1.72 -1.89
C ALA A 191 5.63 -3.21 -2.25
N TYR A 192 5.80 -3.51 -3.55
CA TYR A 192 5.88 -4.89 -4.03
C TYR A 192 7.00 -5.69 -3.36
N GLN A 193 8.20 -5.10 -3.26
CA GLN A 193 9.34 -5.73 -2.60
C GLN A 193 9.08 -6.00 -1.11
N SER A 194 8.50 -5.03 -0.39
CA SER A 194 8.13 -5.23 1.01
C SER A 194 7.08 -6.31 1.19
N PHE A 195 6.10 -6.41 0.29
CA PHE A 195 5.09 -7.46 0.34
C PHE A 195 5.66 -8.84 0.02
N ASP A 196 6.58 -8.95 -0.93
CA ASP A 196 7.28 -10.21 -1.22
C ASP A 196 8.09 -10.68 0.00
N ASN A 197 8.83 -9.78 0.64
CA ASN A 197 9.53 -10.06 1.90
C ASN A 197 8.57 -10.50 3.01
N ALA A 198 7.40 -9.85 3.12
CA ALA A 198 6.36 -10.24 4.06
C ALA A 198 5.81 -11.64 3.74
N TYR A 199 5.65 -11.97 2.46
CA TYR A 199 5.12 -13.26 2.00
C TYR A 199 6.05 -14.39 2.38
N VAL A 200 7.35 -14.25 2.05
CA VAL A 200 8.39 -15.21 2.44
C VAL A 200 8.37 -15.42 3.96
N ALA A 201 8.34 -14.32 4.73
CA ALA A 201 8.32 -14.42 6.19
C ALA A 201 7.07 -15.12 6.74
N PHE A 202 5.88 -14.83 6.21
CA PHE A 202 4.66 -15.53 6.64
C PHE A 202 4.66 -17.02 6.22
N ASP A 203 5.14 -17.33 5.02
CA ASP A 203 5.15 -18.70 4.52
C ASP A 203 6.13 -19.60 5.29
N GLU A 204 7.31 -19.09 5.62
CA GLU A 204 8.26 -19.76 6.51
C GLU A 204 7.63 -20.07 7.88
N LEU A 205 6.90 -19.09 8.44
CA LEU A 205 6.19 -19.27 9.71
C LEU A 205 5.08 -20.31 9.60
N ARG A 206 4.38 -20.35 8.48
CA ARG A 206 3.31 -21.33 8.25
C ARG A 206 3.88 -22.74 8.25
N HIS A 207 4.96 -22.96 7.50
CA HIS A 207 5.65 -24.25 7.43
C HIS A 207 6.21 -24.70 8.79
N GLN A 208 6.82 -23.80 9.55
CA GLN A 208 7.29 -24.10 10.89
C GLN A 208 6.13 -24.45 11.84
N SER A 209 4.97 -23.79 11.66
CA SER A 209 3.85 -23.98 12.58
C SER A 209 3.33 -25.41 12.45
N ASP A 210 3.25 -25.97 11.25
CA ASP A 210 2.74 -27.32 11.04
C ASP A 210 3.57 -28.43 11.75
N GLY A 211 4.85 -28.18 12.06
CA GLY A 211 5.71 -29.12 12.79
C GLY A 211 5.72 -28.97 14.31
N GLU A 212 5.38 -27.80 14.85
CA GLU A 212 5.65 -27.44 16.26
C GLU A 212 4.39 -27.36 17.14
N ARG A 213 3.28 -27.99 16.76
CA ARG A 213 2.05 -27.89 17.56
C ARG A 213 2.28 -28.39 19.00
N PRO A 214 2.06 -27.56 20.04
CA PRO A 214 2.22 -27.98 21.42
C PRO A 214 1.33 -29.20 21.72
N SER A 215 1.93 -30.26 22.25
CA SER A 215 1.21 -31.49 22.61
C SER A 215 0.37 -31.32 23.88
N THR A 216 0.72 -30.38 24.75
CA THR A 216 0.03 -30.12 26.01
C THR A 216 -1.22 -29.26 25.79
N PRO A 217 -2.43 -29.73 26.18
CA PRO A 217 -3.62 -28.88 26.22
C PRO A 217 -3.45 -27.76 27.26
N GLY A 218 -4.01 -26.58 26.98
CA GLY A 218 -3.97 -25.42 27.89
C GLY A 218 -3.77 -24.09 27.17
N GLN A 219 -3.37 -23.06 27.92
CA GLN A 219 -3.21 -21.68 27.46
C GLN A 219 -2.26 -21.55 26.27
N ALA A 220 -1.13 -22.28 26.27
CA ALA A 220 -0.17 -22.28 25.17
C ALA A 220 -0.79 -22.77 23.85
N ARG A 221 -1.68 -23.78 23.90
CA ARG A 221 -2.39 -24.28 22.72
C ARG A 221 -3.38 -23.25 22.18
N THR A 222 -4.14 -22.58 23.05
CA THR A 222 -5.06 -21.50 22.64
C THR A 222 -4.31 -20.35 21.99
N GLN A 223 -3.19 -19.91 22.57
CA GLN A 223 -2.35 -18.86 22.01
C GLN A 223 -1.75 -19.26 20.65
N TYR A 224 -1.36 -20.52 20.50
CA TYR A 224 -0.84 -21.07 19.26
C TYR A 224 -1.92 -21.19 18.17
N ASP A 225 -3.13 -21.66 18.51
CA ASP A 225 -4.25 -21.74 17.56
C ASP A 225 -4.69 -20.33 17.10
N GLU A 226 -4.63 -19.32 17.98
CA GLU A 226 -4.84 -17.90 17.62
C GLU A 226 -3.73 -17.39 16.69
N LEU A 227 -2.46 -17.68 16.99
CA LEU A 227 -1.34 -17.32 16.12
C LEU A 227 -1.50 -17.90 14.70
N ARG A 228 -1.90 -19.16 14.57
CA ARG A 228 -2.17 -19.79 13.27
C ARG A 228 -3.31 -19.10 12.51
N ARG A 229 -4.36 -18.67 13.23
CA ARG A 229 -5.46 -17.91 12.64
C ARG A 229 -4.98 -16.56 12.12
N GLN A 230 -4.26 -15.80 12.94
CA GLN A 230 -3.67 -14.51 12.57
C GLN A 230 -2.73 -14.64 11.37
N LEU A 231 -1.91 -15.68 11.34
CA LEU A 231 -1.02 -16.00 10.23
C LEU A 231 -1.80 -16.27 8.93
N THR A 232 -2.82 -17.10 8.99
CA THR A 232 -3.67 -17.44 7.84
C THR A 232 -4.37 -16.20 7.29
N ASP A 233 -4.91 -15.37 8.18
CA ASP A 233 -5.62 -14.15 7.80
C ASP A 233 -4.65 -13.09 7.24
N GLY A 234 -3.48 -12.95 7.85
CA GLY A 234 -2.40 -12.08 7.38
C GLY A 234 -1.92 -12.46 5.98
N MET A 235 -1.70 -13.75 5.70
CA MET A 235 -1.31 -14.22 4.37
C MET A 235 -2.36 -13.93 3.30
N ARG A 236 -3.65 -14.14 3.60
CA ARG A 236 -4.72 -13.88 2.63
C ARG A 236 -4.85 -12.39 2.34
N TYR A 237 -4.75 -11.56 3.39
CA TYR A 237 -4.75 -10.11 3.23
C TYR A 237 -3.54 -9.64 2.41
N LEU A 238 -2.34 -10.16 2.71
CA LEU A 238 -1.13 -9.85 1.98
C LEU A 238 -1.26 -10.18 0.48
N GLN A 239 -1.78 -11.37 0.15
CA GLN A 239 -2.01 -11.76 -1.24
C GLN A 239 -2.98 -10.81 -1.96
N ALA A 240 -4.06 -10.38 -1.29
CA ALA A 240 -5.00 -9.44 -1.87
C ALA A 240 -4.36 -8.05 -2.11
N VAL A 241 -3.52 -7.59 -1.19
CA VAL A 241 -2.79 -6.33 -1.32
C VAL A 241 -1.70 -6.41 -2.39
N GLN A 242 -1.01 -7.54 -2.53
CA GLN A 242 -0.01 -7.75 -3.59
C GLN A 242 -0.64 -7.61 -4.98
N SER A 243 -1.74 -8.31 -5.26
CA SER A 243 -2.45 -8.19 -6.54
C SER A 243 -2.92 -6.76 -6.79
N PHE A 244 -3.39 -6.07 -5.74
CA PHE A 244 -3.80 -4.67 -5.88
C PHE A 244 -2.62 -3.74 -6.20
N VAL A 245 -1.46 -3.95 -5.61
CA VAL A 245 -0.25 -3.16 -5.92
C VAL A 245 0.28 -3.45 -7.31
N GLU A 246 0.16 -4.68 -7.80
CA GLU A 246 0.43 -5.00 -9.20
C GLU A 246 -0.48 -4.21 -10.13
N THR A 247 -1.80 -4.14 -9.86
CA THR A 247 -2.73 -3.28 -10.62
C THR A 247 -2.25 -1.84 -10.70
N LEU A 248 -1.86 -1.26 -9.56
CA LEU A 248 -1.39 0.13 -9.49
C LEU A 248 -0.07 0.33 -10.25
N ARG A 249 0.85 -0.62 -10.15
CA ARG A 249 2.15 -0.60 -10.83
C ARG A 249 1.99 -0.67 -12.36
N GLU A 250 1.17 -1.59 -12.85
CA GLU A 250 0.93 -1.73 -14.29
C GLU A 250 0.20 -0.51 -14.86
N ALA A 251 -0.78 0.02 -14.12
CA ALA A 251 -1.46 1.25 -14.52
C ALA A 251 -0.53 2.47 -14.53
N GLN A 252 0.38 2.59 -13.55
CA GLN A 252 1.41 3.65 -13.53
C GLN A 252 2.35 3.54 -14.75
N SER A 253 2.58 2.34 -15.25
CA SER A 253 3.44 2.08 -16.42
C SER A 253 2.70 2.22 -17.75
N GLY A 254 1.39 2.51 -17.72
CA GLY A 254 0.53 2.60 -18.91
C GLY A 254 0.11 1.25 -19.50
N HIS A 255 0.40 0.13 -18.82
CA HIS A 255 -0.01 -1.21 -19.26
C HIS A 255 -1.42 -1.53 -18.76
N TYR A 256 -2.43 -0.83 -19.27
CA TYR A 256 -3.80 -0.92 -18.74
C TYR A 256 -4.44 -2.30 -18.94
N GLY A 257 -4.05 -3.06 -19.96
CA GLY A 257 -4.49 -4.45 -20.14
C GLY A 257 -4.06 -5.35 -18.97
N ASP A 258 -2.78 -5.32 -18.62
CA ASP A 258 -2.23 -6.08 -17.50
C ASP A 258 -2.78 -5.57 -16.15
N ALA A 259 -2.96 -4.25 -16.02
CA ALA A 259 -3.58 -3.65 -14.84
C ALA A 259 -5.01 -4.17 -14.60
N VAL A 260 -5.81 -4.32 -15.67
CA VAL A 260 -7.16 -4.90 -15.58
C VAL A 260 -7.09 -6.35 -15.09
N VAL A 261 -6.21 -7.17 -15.66
CA VAL A 261 -6.03 -8.58 -15.25
C VAL A 261 -5.64 -8.70 -13.77
N SER A 262 -4.61 -7.97 -13.33
CA SER A 262 -4.21 -7.96 -11.91
C SER A 262 -5.32 -7.39 -11.01
N GLY A 263 -6.09 -6.42 -11.51
CA GLY A 263 -7.21 -5.82 -10.78
C GLY A 263 -8.37 -6.78 -10.56
N GLU A 264 -8.67 -7.63 -11.53
CA GLU A 264 -9.67 -8.70 -11.39
C GLU A 264 -9.23 -9.74 -10.35
N ASP A 265 -7.97 -10.17 -10.36
CA ASP A 265 -7.42 -11.07 -9.33
C ASP A 265 -7.48 -10.43 -7.94
N ALA A 266 -7.15 -9.13 -7.83
CA ALA A 266 -7.27 -8.39 -6.59
C ALA A 266 -8.73 -8.37 -6.07
N VAL A 267 -9.70 -8.06 -6.94
CA VAL A 267 -11.13 -8.08 -6.59
C VAL A 267 -11.56 -9.46 -6.11
N GLU A 268 -11.19 -10.54 -6.80
CA GLU A 268 -11.53 -11.91 -6.40
C GLU A 268 -11.01 -12.25 -5.00
N ARG A 269 -9.77 -11.85 -4.70
CA ARG A 269 -9.16 -12.07 -3.38
C ARG A 269 -9.83 -11.27 -2.28
N TYR A 270 -10.16 -10.00 -2.52
CA TYR A 270 -10.90 -9.19 -1.54
C TYR A 270 -12.33 -9.70 -1.32
N GLU A 271 -13.02 -10.17 -2.36
CA GLU A 271 -14.31 -10.81 -2.20
C GLU A 271 -14.22 -12.09 -1.36
N ARG A 272 -13.17 -12.90 -1.58
CA ARG A 272 -12.91 -14.11 -0.79
C ARG A 272 -12.70 -13.76 0.68
N LEU A 273 -11.87 -12.76 0.98
CA LEU A 273 -11.67 -12.24 2.33
C LEU A 273 -12.99 -11.81 2.98
N LEU A 274 -13.82 -11.06 2.26
CA LEU A 274 -15.12 -10.61 2.75
C LEU A 274 -16.08 -11.78 3.01
N ARG A 275 -16.17 -12.75 2.09
CA ARG A 275 -17.01 -13.96 2.25
C ARG A 275 -16.59 -14.77 3.47
N GLU A 276 -15.29 -14.96 3.68
CA GLU A 276 -14.77 -15.66 4.84
C GLU A 276 -15.02 -14.90 6.14
N ALA A 277 -14.85 -13.57 6.14
CA ALA A 277 -15.18 -12.73 7.29
C ALA A 277 -16.66 -12.85 7.67
N VAL A 278 -17.56 -12.92 6.68
CA VAL A 278 -18.99 -13.18 6.90
C VAL A 278 -19.22 -14.60 7.45
N ALA A 279 -18.59 -15.62 6.86
CA ALA A 279 -18.76 -17.01 7.29
C ALA A 279 -18.31 -17.24 8.74
N ARG A 280 -17.26 -16.54 9.18
CA ARG A 280 -16.76 -16.55 10.56
C ARG A 280 -17.51 -15.63 11.51
N GLN A 281 -18.56 -14.97 11.04
CA GLN A 281 -19.35 -14.01 11.81
C GLN A 281 -18.49 -12.88 12.41
N MET A 282 -17.50 -12.39 11.65
CA MET A 282 -16.66 -11.31 12.11
C MET A 282 -17.50 -10.07 12.45
N PRO A 283 -17.04 -9.26 13.42
CA PRO A 283 -17.69 -8.00 13.79
C PRO A 283 -18.02 -7.15 12.58
N ARG A 284 -19.16 -6.43 12.64
CA ARG A 284 -19.61 -5.56 11.54
C ARG A 284 -18.53 -4.55 11.13
N ASN A 285 -17.80 -4.04 12.11
CA ASN A 285 -16.69 -3.10 11.94
C ASN A 285 -15.57 -3.68 11.06
N ALA A 286 -15.08 -4.88 11.39
CA ALA A 286 -14.07 -5.57 10.59
C ALA A 286 -14.55 -5.89 9.17
N ARG A 287 -15.79 -6.38 9.02
CA ARG A 287 -16.39 -6.64 7.69
C ARG A 287 -16.48 -5.37 6.85
N SER A 288 -16.87 -4.26 7.46
CA SER A 288 -16.99 -2.98 6.77
C SER A 288 -15.66 -2.47 6.23
N LEU A 289 -14.54 -2.80 6.88
CA LEU A 289 -13.21 -2.46 6.38
C LEU A 289 -12.92 -3.22 5.07
N TYR A 290 -13.20 -4.52 5.01
CA TYR A 290 -13.05 -5.29 3.78
C TYR A 290 -14.01 -4.83 2.66
N GLU A 291 -15.24 -4.43 3.01
CA GLU A 291 -16.17 -3.83 2.04
C GLU A 291 -15.64 -2.50 1.48
N MET A 292 -15.03 -1.67 2.32
CA MET A 292 -14.42 -0.40 1.93
C MET A 292 -13.24 -0.65 0.98
N GLU A 293 -12.35 -1.57 1.33
CA GLU A 293 -11.19 -1.95 0.53
C GLU A 293 -11.62 -2.54 -0.83
N LEU A 294 -12.57 -3.48 -0.83
CA LEU A 294 -13.14 -4.03 -2.07
C LEU A 294 -13.75 -2.93 -2.95
N ALA A 295 -14.48 -1.98 -2.37
CA ALA A 295 -15.03 -0.85 -3.14
C ALA A 295 -13.91 0.04 -3.70
N ARG A 296 -12.82 0.25 -2.95
CA ARG A 296 -11.63 1.00 -3.42
C ARG A 296 -10.97 0.31 -4.62
N VAL A 297 -10.71 -0.99 -4.52
CA VAL A 297 -10.08 -1.80 -5.59
C VAL A 297 -10.97 -1.82 -6.84
N ASN A 298 -12.28 -2.03 -6.69
CA ASN A 298 -13.22 -1.96 -7.82
C ASN A 298 -13.20 -0.60 -8.53
N GLY A 299 -12.98 0.49 -7.79
CA GLY A 299 -12.84 1.83 -8.38
C GLY A 299 -11.59 1.95 -9.25
N TRP A 300 -10.45 1.45 -8.76
CA TRP A 300 -9.19 1.40 -9.50
C TRP A 300 -9.28 0.49 -10.74
N LEU A 301 -9.86 -0.70 -10.60
CA LEU A 301 -10.13 -1.60 -11.73
C LEU A 301 -11.00 -0.93 -12.81
N SER A 302 -12.10 -0.28 -12.39
CA SER A 302 -12.97 0.44 -13.32
C SER A 302 -12.26 1.59 -14.03
N TRP A 303 -11.36 2.29 -13.34
CA TRP A 303 -10.55 3.35 -13.96
C TRP A 303 -9.52 2.78 -14.95
N ALA A 304 -8.78 1.73 -14.59
CA ALA A 304 -7.82 1.08 -15.50
C ALA A 304 -8.53 0.55 -16.75
N ALA A 305 -9.70 -0.06 -16.61
CA ALA A 305 -10.53 -0.48 -17.73
C ALA A 305 -11.01 0.71 -18.59
N ALA A 306 -11.25 1.89 -17.97
CA ALA A 306 -11.63 3.09 -18.72
C ALA A 306 -10.47 3.62 -19.57
N GLU A 307 -9.25 3.58 -19.07
CA GLU A 307 -8.04 3.93 -19.83
C GLU A 307 -7.78 2.93 -20.97
N LEU A 308 -7.92 1.63 -20.72
CA LEU A 308 -7.87 0.60 -21.77
C LEU A 308 -8.93 0.84 -22.85
N ALA A 309 -10.15 1.24 -22.47
CA ALA A 309 -11.20 1.58 -23.42
C ALA A 309 -10.86 2.83 -24.25
N VAL A 310 -10.05 3.76 -23.76
CA VAL A 310 -9.52 4.87 -24.58
C VAL A 310 -8.54 4.33 -25.61
N ASP A 311 -7.61 3.46 -25.20
CA ASP A 311 -6.60 2.87 -26.08
C ASP A 311 -7.22 2.04 -27.22
N GLU A 312 -8.34 1.36 -26.93
CA GLU A 312 -9.08 0.54 -27.89
C GLU A 312 -10.19 1.30 -28.64
N GLU A 313 -10.23 2.64 -28.54
CA GLU A 313 -11.20 3.49 -29.23
C GLU A 313 -12.68 3.23 -28.84
N ARG A 314 -12.92 2.66 -27.65
CA ARG A 314 -14.25 2.36 -27.07
C ARG A 314 -14.80 3.54 -26.25
N TRP A 315 -15.01 4.69 -26.89
CA TRP A 315 -15.32 5.97 -26.23
C TRP A 315 -16.54 5.97 -25.30
N ALA A 316 -17.64 5.33 -25.72
CA ALA A 316 -18.87 5.27 -24.92
C ALA A 316 -18.68 4.45 -23.65
N GLU A 317 -17.91 3.37 -23.76
CA GLU A 317 -17.59 2.47 -22.66
C GLU A 317 -16.65 3.14 -21.65
N CYS A 318 -15.62 3.85 -22.12
CA CYS A 318 -14.76 4.68 -21.26
C CYS A 318 -15.59 5.58 -20.32
N ARG A 319 -16.60 6.29 -20.86
CA ARG A 319 -17.46 7.18 -20.04
C ARG A 319 -18.35 6.43 -19.04
N GLU A 320 -18.75 5.20 -19.36
CA GLU A 320 -19.48 4.33 -18.43
C GLU A 320 -18.56 3.86 -17.30
N LEU A 321 -17.37 3.39 -17.64
CA LEU A 321 -16.36 2.92 -16.70
C LEU A 321 -15.89 4.03 -15.75
N VAL A 322 -15.70 5.25 -16.24
CA VAL A 322 -15.44 6.44 -15.39
C VAL A 322 -16.57 6.69 -14.38
N ARG A 323 -17.84 6.52 -14.79
CA ARG A 323 -19.00 6.66 -13.89
C ARG A 323 -19.01 5.54 -12.83
N ARG A 324 -18.69 4.30 -13.22
CA ARG A 324 -18.57 3.17 -12.29
C ARG A 324 -17.45 3.39 -11.28
N ALA A 325 -16.25 3.80 -11.73
CA ALA A 325 -15.11 4.12 -10.86
C ALA A 325 -15.50 5.15 -9.78
N ARG A 326 -16.13 6.26 -10.20
CA ARG A 326 -16.64 7.28 -9.28
C ARG A 326 -17.63 6.72 -8.25
N ASN A 327 -18.56 5.87 -8.66
CA ASN A 327 -19.54 5.26 -7.76
C ASN A 327 -18.87 4.36 -6.73
N HIS A 328 -17.88 3.56 -7.15
CA HIS A 328 -17.12 2.70 -6.26
C HIS A 328 -16.30 3.49 -5.23
N TRP A 329 -15.59 4.54 -5.63
CA TRP A 329 -14.84 5.39 -4.69
C TRP A 329 -15.76 6.18 -3.76
N ARG A 330 -16.92 6.66 -4.23
CA ARG A 330 -17.94 7.27 -3.35
C ARG A 330 -18.46 6.28 -2.31
N ARG A 331 -18.69 5.02 -2.70
CA ARG A 331 -19.07 3.96 -1.77
C ARG A 331 -17.98 3.71 -0.72
N ALA A 332 -16.72 3.60 -1.16
CA ALA A 332 -15.59 3.46 -0.23
C ALA A 332 -15.51 4.63 0.75
N ALA A 333 -15.62 5.87 0.26
CA ALA A 333 -15.61 7.07 1.10
C ALA A 333 -16.78 7.12 2.09
N HIS A 334 -17.98 6.68 1.67
CA HIS A 334 -19.14 6.58 2.56
C HIS A 334 -18.93 5.55 3.68
N ILE A 335 -18.38 4.37 3.36
CA ILE A 335 -18.06 3.36 4.37
C ILE A 335 -16.98 3.87 5.33
N ALA A 336 -15.93 4.52 4.80
CA ALA A 336 -14.88 5.14 5.62
C ALA A 336 -15.46 6.18 6.59
N ALA A 337 -16.36 7.05 6.11
CA ALA A 337 -17.03 8.04 6.96
C ALA A 337 -17.88 7.39 8.07
N ARG A 338 -18.60 6.29 7.75
CA ARG A 338 -19.33 5.51 8.76
C ARG A 338 -18.40 4.90 9.81
N ASN A 339 -17.24 4.40 9.39
CA ASN A 339 -16.27 3.78 10.30
C ASN A 339 -15.71 4.79 11.31
N VAL A 340 -15.49 6.04 10.90
CA VAL A 340 -15.08 7.13 11.81
C VAL A 340 -16.11 7.36 12.93
N TYR A 341 -17.41 7.26 12.64
CA TYR A 341 -18.46 7.38 13.68
C TYR A 341 -18.43 6.22 14.71
N HIS A 342 -17.80 5.10 14.37
CA HIS A 342 -17.61 3.96 15.26
C HIS A 342 -16.21 3.96 15.90
N GLU A 343 -15.52 5.11 15.91
CA GLU A 343 -14.16 5.27 16.43
C GLU A 343 -13.10 4.41 15.70
N ILE A 344 -13.46 3.82 14.56
CA ILE A 344 -12.51 3.17 13.68
C ILE A 344 -11.92 4.28 12.82
N ILE A 345 -10.71 4.70 13.17
CA ILE A 345 -9.97 5.63 12.33
C ILE A 345 -9.63 4.88 11.06
N ALA A 346 -10.38 5.09 9.97
CA ALA A 346 -10.09 4.53 8.67
C ALA A 346 -9.62 5.66 7.74
N GLN A 347 -8.57 5.40 6.97
CA GLN A 347 -8.13 6.32 5.92
C GLN A 347 -9.33 6.72 5.05
N ARG A 348 -9.59 8.03 4.96
CA ARG A 348 -10.50 8.53 3.94
C ARG A 348 -9.80 8.37 2.60
N PRO A 349 -10.45 7.76 1.59
CA PRO A 349 -9.96 7.84 0.23
C PRO A 349 -9.76 9.31 -0.12
N GLU A 350 -8.59 9.68 -0.62
CA GLU A 350 -8.28 11.04 -1.05
C GLU A 350 -9.15 11.37 -2.27
N SER A 351 -10.36 11.88 -2.01
CA SER A 351 -11.38 12.05 -3.04
C SER A 351 -11.00 13.09 -4.10
N GLY A 352 -10.19 14.09 -3.73
CA GLY A 352 -9.74 15.14 -4.64
C GLY A 352 -8.89 14.61 -5.81
N ASP A 353 -7.98 13.69 -5.50
CA ASP A 353 -7.05 13.15 -6.49
C ASP A 353 -7.76 12.21 -7.46
N THR A 354 -8.67 11.37 -6.94
CA THR A 354 -9.45 10.45 -7.76
C THR A 354 -10.39 11.15 -8.73
N ASP A 355 -11.08 12.23 -8.35
CA ASP A 355 -11.93 12.95 -9.29
C ASP A 355 -11.11 13.67 -10.37
N THR A 356 -9.94 14.20 -10.02
CA THR A 356 -9.01 14.81 -10.99
C THR A 356 -8.54 13.76 -12.01
N LEU A 357 -8.19 12.56 -11.55
CA LEU A 357 -7.81 11.44 -12.39
C LEU A 357 -8.91 11.10 -13.41
N LEU A 358 -10.17 10.97 -12.97
CA LEU A 358 -11.30 10.69 -13.86
C LEU A 358 -11.55 11.80 -14.89
N GLN A 359 -11.39 13.07 -14.50
CA GLN A 359 -11.53 14.18 -15.44
C GLN A 359 -10.42 14.17 -16.49
N ASN A 360 -9.20 13.79 -16.11
CA ASN A 360 -8.09 13.65 -17.04
C ASN A 360 -8.33 12.51 -18.05
N THR A 361 -8.84 11.36 -17.61
CA THR A 361 -9.26 10.26 -18.51
C THR A 361 -10.32 10.72 -19.50
N LEU A 362 -11.33 11.47 -19.06
CA LEU A 362 -12.37 12.01 -19.95
C LEU A 362 -11.82 13.01 -20.97
N ARG A 363 -10.94 13.92 -20.55
CA ARG A 363 -10.27 14.87 -21.45
C ARG A 363 -9.40 14.14 -22.47
N ARG A 364 -8.68 13.09 -22.05
CA ARG A 364 -7.90 12.24 -22.95
C ARG A 364 -8.81 11.57 -23.99
N CYS A 365 -9.90 10.95 -23.54
CA CYS A 365 -10.92 10.34 -24.40
C CYS A 365 -11.47 11.34 -25.45
N ASP A 366 -11.80 12.56 -25.04
CA ASP A 366 -12.30 13.61 -25.95
C ASP A 366 -11.24 14.06 -26.97
N ARG A 367 -9.97 14.19 -26.55
CA ARG A 367 -8.85 14.52 -27.44
C ARG A 367 -8.59 13.42 -28.47
N GLU A 368 -8.48 12.17 -28.03
CA GLU A 368 -8.26 11.02 -28.93
C GLU A 368 -9.38 10.86 -29.96
N LEU A 369 -10.64 10.98 -29.53
CA LEU A 369 -11.78 10.98 -30.43
C LEU A 369 -11.69 12.09 -31.50
N THR A 370 -11.21 13.27 -31.11
CA THR A 370 -11.04 14.41 -32.04
C THR A 370 -9.93 14.12 -33.04
N PHE A 371 -8.76 13.67 -32.59
CA PHE A 371 -7.65 13.30 -33.49
C PHE A 371 -8.04 12.19 -34.47
N ARG A 372 -8.78 11.18 -34.04
CA ARG A 372 -9.25 10.12 -34.94
C ARG A 372 -10.19 10.64 -36.03
N LYS A 373 -11.08 11.58 -35.70
CA LYS A 373 -11.93 12.26 -36.69
C LYS A 373 -11.11 13.08 -37.68
N GLU A 374 -10.10 13.80 -37.21
CA GLU A 374 -9.21 14.60 -38.05
C GLU A 374 -8.38 13.72 -38.99
N ILE A 375 -7.80 12.63 -38.49
CA ILE A 375 -7.07 11.63 -39.29
C ILE A 375 -7.99 11.04 -40.35
N ALA A 376 -9.21 10.63 -39.99
CA ALA A 376 -10.18 10.09 -40.95
C ALA A 376 -10.53 11.13 -42.03
N ALA A 377 -10.71 12.40 -41.65
CA ALA A 377 -10.96 13.49 -42.60
C ALA A 377 -9.77 13.76 -43.53
N LEU A 378 -8.54 13.70 -43.01
CA LEU A 378 -7.31 13.83 -43.81
C LEU A 378 -7.13 12.66 -44.79
N ASN A 379 -7.38 11.43 -44.35
CA ASN A 379 -7.33 10.25 -45.21
C ASN A 379 -8.37 10.33 -46.34
N ALA A 380 -9.59 10.78 -46.05
CA ALA A 380 -10.61 10.99 -47.08
C ALA A 380 -10.20 12.05 -48.11
N LYS A 381 -9.52 13.13 -47.67
CA LYS A 381 -8.96 14.14 -48.58
C LYS A 381 -7.83 13.57 -49.44
N LEU A 382 -6.95 12.76 -48.86
CA LEU A 382 -5.86 12.09 -49.58
C LEU A 382 -6.40 11.12 -50.63
N ASP A 383 -7.39 10.30 -50.28
CA ASP A 383 -8.05 9.39 -51.21
C ASP A 383 -8.72 10.14 -52.37
N ASN A 384 -9.34 11.28 -52.09
CA ASN A 384 -9.93 12.12 -53.14
C ASN A 384 -8.86 12.71 -54.06
N ALA A 385 -7.74 13.19 -53.51
CA ALA A 385 -6.61 13.69 -54.31
C ALA A 385 -6.02 12.58 -55.20
N ASN A 386 -5.85 11.36 -54.67
CA ASN A 386 -5.37 10.21 -55.43
C ASN A 386 -6.32 9.84 -56.58
N LYS A 387 -7.64 9.90 -56.37
CA LYS A 387 -8.64 9.67 -57.43
C LYS A 387 -8.54 10.72 -58.55
N ILE A 388 -8.33 11.99 -58.20
CA ILE A 388 -8.14 13.08 -59.18
C ILE A 388 -6.89 12.83 -60.02
N VAL A 389 -5.77 12.45 -59.39
CA VAL A 389 -4.52 12.13 -60.10
C VAL A 389 -4.71 10.93 -61.05
N MET A 390 -5.38 9.87 -60.61
CA MET A 390 -5.68 8.71 -61.47
C MET A 390 -6.59 9.08 -62.65
N GLN A 391 -7.57 9.96 -62.47
CA GLN A 391 -8.42 10.44 -63.57
C GLN A 391 -7.63 11.26 -64.60
N ILE A 392 -6.68 12.09 -64.15
CA ILE A 392 -5.79 12.84 -65.05
C ILE A 392 -4.91 11.88 -65.85
N GLN A 393 -4.39 10.81 -65.23
CA GLN A 393 -3.53 9.83 -65.90
C GLN A 393 -4.30 8.86 -66.82
N GLY A 394 -5.53 8.49 -66.50
CA GLY A 394 -6.36 7.58 -67.29
C GLY A 394 -7.16 8.24 -68.43
N GLY A 395 -7.41 9.55 -68.34
CA GLY A 395 -8.19 10.31 -69.33
C GLY A 395 -7.40 10.77 -70.56
N GLN A 396 -6.07 10.76 -70.52
CA GLN A 396 -5.23 11.02 -71.68
C GLN A 396 -4.72 9.70 -72.28
N GLY A 397 -5.45 9.21 -73.28
CA GLY A 397 -4.94 8.19 -74.18
C GLY A 397 -3.64 8.66 -74.84
N GLY A 398 -2.53 8.01 -74.47
CA GLY A 398 -1.38 7.82 -75.36
C GLY A 398 -0.54 9.04 -75.70
N HIS A 399 0.14 9.64 -74.72
CA HIS A 399 1.47 10.19 -75.00
C HIS A 399 2.42 9.76 -73.88
N ALA A 400 3.30 8.80 -74.20
CA ALA A 400 4.40 8.39 -73.35
C ALA A 400 5.35 9.59 -73.17
N VAL A 401 5.18 10.33 -72.08
CA VAL A 401 6.14 11.37 -71.68
C VAL A 401 7.32 10.66 -71.04
N ALA A 402 8.50 10.88 -71.61
CA ALA A 402 9.76 10.31 -71.14
C ALA A 402 10.05 10.73 -69.68
N PRO A 403 10.68 9.86 -68.87
CA PRO A 403 10.99 10.17 -67.48
C PRO A 403 12.04 11.28 -67.42
N GLY A 404 11.63 12.50 -67.08
CA GLY A 404 12.56 13.64 -66.97
C GLY A 404 11.91 14.98 -66.64
N ASP A 405 10.72 15.26 -67.16
CA ASP A 405 10.06 16.56 -66.97
C ASP A 405 8.56 16.40 -66.67
N PHE A 406 8.18 16.54 -65.39
CA PHE A 406 6.79 16.73 -65.00
C PHE A 406 6.45 18.22 -65.07
N THR A 407 5.81 18.65 -66.15
CA THR A 407 5.20 19.99 -66.24
C THR A 407 3.70 19.89 -66.00
N PHE A 408 3.24 20.45 -64.87
CA PHE A 408 1.83 20.45 -64.49
C PHE A 408 1.10 21.60 -65.22
N ASN A 409 0.55 21.33 -66.40
CA ASN A 409 -0.35 22.26 -67.10
C ASN A 409 -1.81 21.88 -66.84
N ALA A 410 -2.26 22.04 -65.60
CA ALA A 410 -3.68 22.10 -65.29
C ALA A 410 -4.10 23.58 -65.25
N PRO A 411 -5.24 23.99 -65.86
CA PRO A 411 -5.79 25.32 -65.64
C PRO A 411 -6.25 25.43 -64.19
N VAL A 412 -5.38 25.96 -63.33
CA VAL A 412 -5.72 26.32 -61.96
C VAL A 412 -6.65 27.52 -62.05
N ASN A 413 -7.94 27.34 -61.73
CA ASN A 413 -8.86 28.44 -61.48
C ASN A 413 -8.39 29.16 -60.21
N ALA A 414 -7.59 30.20 -60.43
CA ALA A 414 -6.93 31.05 -59.44
C ALA A 414 -7.90 32.02 -58.74
N ALA A 415 -8.99 31.51 -58.17
CA ALA A 415 -9.99 32.32 -57.47
C ALA A 415 -10.12 32.00 -55.97
N SER A 416 -9.29 31.12 -55.39
CA SER A 416 -9.44 30.73 -53.97
C SER A 416 -8.12 30.42 -53.23
N ILE A 417 -7.01 31.05 -53.61
CA ILE A 417 -5.78 31.03 -52.81
C ILE A 417 -5.42 32.48 -52.53
N GLY A 418 -5.37 32.83 -51.24
CA GLY A 418 -5.25 34.18 -50.73
C GLY A 418 -4.07 34.96 -51.33
N ASN A 419 -4.28 36.26 -51.45
CA ASN A 419 -3.25 37.25 -51.78
C ASN A 419 -2.01 37.01 -50.90
N GLU A 420 -0.86 36.81 -51.57
CA GLU A 420 0.53 37.03 -51.11
C GLU A 420 1.55 35.91 -51.40
N ASN A 421 1.29 34.97 -52.31
CA ASN A 421 2.37 34.09 -52.80
C ASN A 421 2.63 34.31 -54.31
N ARG A 422 3.65 35.12 -54.60
CA ARG A 422 4.26 35.26 -55.92
C ARG A 422 5.42 34.27 -56.01
N VAL A 423 5.31 33.27 -56.87
CA VAL A 423 6.40 32.33 -57.19
C VAL A 423 7.04 32.79 -58.50
N GLU A 424 8.19 33.46 -58.39
CA GLU A 424 9.09 33.70 -59.52
C GLU A 424 10.38 32.92 -59.27
N THR A 425 10.66 31.97 -60.16
CA THR A 425 11.91 31.19 -60.30
C THR A 425 12.30 30.24 -59.16
N GLY A 426 12.63 29.01 -59.56
CA GLY A 426 12.84 27.87 -58.69
C GLY A 426 14.13 27.94 -57.89
N GLN A 427 13.97 28.06 -56.58
CA GLN A 427 14.81 27.44 -55.56
C GLN A 427 13.95 27.33 -54.29
N VAL A 428 13.55 26.11 -53.93
CA VAL A 428 12.96 25.85 -52.61
C VAL A 428 14.09 25.91 -51.60
N ASN A 429 14.40 27.12 -51.12
CA ASN A 429 15.12 27.28 -49.87
C ASN A 429 14.14 26.90 -48.76
N GLN A 430 14.30 25.68 -48.24
CA GLN A 430 13.67 25.24 -47.01
C GLN A 430 14.08 26.23 -45.92
N HIS A 431 13.19 27.16 -45.57
CA HIS A 431 13.38 28.05 -44.44
C HIS A 431 13.46 27.16 -43.20
N VAL A 432 14.67 27.01 -42.67
CA VAL A 432 14.97 26.26 -41.45
C VAL A 432 14.17 26.89 -40.31
N ALA A 433 13.15 26.17 -39.83
CA ALA A 433 12.28 26.53 -38.72
C ALA A 433 12.99 26.50 -37.34
N GLY A 434 14.29 26.77 -37.30
CA GLY A 434 15.14 26.48 -36.13
C GLY A 434 14.88 27.37 -34.91
N GLY A 435 14.30 28.57 -35.07
CA GLY A 435 14.13 29.50 -33.97
C GLY A 435 12.96 29.15 -33.01
N THR A 436 11.84 28.69 -33.56
CA THR A 436 10.65 28.32 -32.77
C THR A 436 10.83 26.97 -32.08
N GLU A 437 11.48 26.01 -32.73
CA GLU A 437 11.75 24.68 -32.17
C GLU A 437 12.71 24.75 -30.97
N LEU A 438 13.75 25.58 -31.02
CA LEU A 438 14.69 25.73 -29.91
C LEU A 438 14.04 26.36 -28.66
N ARG A 439 13.05 27.24 -28.85
CA ARG A 439 12.33 27.87 -27.74
C ARG A 439 11.38 26.90 -27.05
N GLU A 440 10.70 26.05 -27.81
CA GLU A 440 9.87 24.96 -27.26
C GLU A 440 10.74 23.93 -26.52
N LEU A 441 11.88 23.57 -27.10
CA LEU A 441 12.85 22.67 -26.48
C LEU A 441 13.40 23.25 -25.17
N ALA A 442 13.67 24.56 -25.10
CA ALA A 442 14.05 25.22 -23.85
C ALA A 442 12.98 25.07 -22.75
N GLY A 443 11.69 25.10 -23.10
CA GLY A 443 10.60 24.82 -22.17
C GLY A 443 10.70 23.41 -21.57
N GLN A 444 10.82 22.39 -22.43
CA GLN A 444 10.93 20.99 -21.99
C GLN A 444 12.21 20.72 -21.19
N LEU A 445 13.33 21.35 -21.54
CA LEU A 445 14.57 21.25 -20.76
C LEU A 445 14.44 21.91 -19.37
N GLY A 446 13.62 22.94 -19.23
CA GLY A 446 13.26 23.53 -17.95
C GLY A 446 12.52 22.54 -17.04
N GLU A 447 11.50 21.86 -17.57
CA GLU A 447 10.76 20.83 -16.85
C GLU A 447 11.67 19.66 -16.44
N LEU A 448 12.49 19.17 -17.38
CA LEU A 448 13.46 18.10 -17.10
C LEU A 448 14.43 18.47 -15.97
N ARG A 449 14.92 19.71 -15.93
CA ARG A 449 15.83 20.19 -14.88
C ARG A 449 15.20 20.14 -13.50
N GLU A 450 13.94 20.58 -13.35
CA GLU A 450 13.25 20.56 -12.05
C GLU A 450 13.11 19.14 -11.51
N LEU A 451 12.81 18.19 -12.39
CA LEU A 451 12.67 16.78 -12.05
C LEU A 451 14.01 16.14 -11.68
N LEU A 452 15.05 16.40 -12.48
CA LEU A 452 16.41 15.94 -12.18
C LEU A 452 16.90 16.51 -10.85
N ALA A 453 16.63 17.79 -10.56
CA ALA A 453 17.00 18.41 -9.29
C ALA A 453 16.33 17.76 -8.07
N GLY A 454 15.07 17.33 -8.21
CA GLY A 454 14.36 16.58 -7.16
C GLY A 454 14.90 15.15 -6.96
N ALA A 455 15.41 14.53 -8.03
CA ALA A 455 15.89 13.14 -8.03
C ALA A 455 17.38 13.00 -7.69
N ALA A 456 18.22 14.03 -7.90
CA ALA A 456 19.66 13.94 -7.72
C ALA A 456 20.05 13.65 -6.25
N ARG A 457 20.93 12.66 -6.04
CA ARG A 457 21.47 12.26 -4.73
C ARG A 457 23.00 12.21 -4.71
N THR A 458 23.64 12.15 -5.88
CA THR A 458 25.10 12.05 -6.02
C THR A 458 25.70 13.27 -6.74
N PRO A 459 27.00 13.55 -6.57
CA PRO A 459 27.66 14.65 -7.29
C PRO A 459 27.55 14.55 -8.82
N ALA A 460 27.68 13.34 -9.38
CA ALA A 460 27.54 13.12 -10.82
C ALA A 460 26.13 13.46 -11.33
N GLU A 461 25.09 13.14 -10.56
CA GLU A 461 23.71 13.51 -10.90
C GLU A 461 23.50 15.04 -10.81
N GLN A 462 24.15 15.72 -9.85
CA GLN A 462 24.12 17.18 -9.77
C GLN A 462 24.82 17.84 -10.96
N GLU A 463 25.92 17.25 -11.45
CA GLU A 463 26.58 17.70 -12.70
C GLU A 463 25.65 17.56 -13.90
N SER A 464 24.90 16.46 -14.00
CA SER A 464 23.88 16.29 -15.04
C SER A 464 22.77 17.35 -14.96
N VAL A 465 22.32 17.73 -13.74
CA VAL A 465 21.34 18.81 -13.56
C VAL A 465 21.88 20.14 -14.11
N ALA A 466 23.13 20.48 -13.76
CA ALA A 466 23.79 21.70 -14.24
C ALA A 466 23.97 21.70 -15.76
N ALA A 467 24.29 20.55 -16.35
CA ALA A 467 24.41 20.39 -17.80
C ALA A 467 23.08 20.61 -18.52
N VAL A 468 21.96 20.10 -17.99
CA VAL A 468 20.62 20.35 -18.56
C VAL A 468 20.23 21.83 -18.46
N GLU A 469 20.56 22.50 -17.36
CA GLU A 469 20.35 23.94 -17.23
C GLU A 469 21.17 24.75 -18.26
N ALA A 470 22.44 24.40 -18.44
CA ALA A 470 23.27 25.05 -19.46
C ALA A 470 22.75 24.81 -20.89
N ALA A 471 22.24 23.60 -21.17
CA ALA A 471 21.58 23.29 -22.44
C ALA A 471 20.32 24.12 -22.68
N ARG A 472 19.48 24.29 -21.65
CA ARG A 472 18.29 25.15 -21.69
C ARG A 472 18.65 26.60 -22.03
N ASP A 473 19.67 27.12 -21.37
CA ASP A 473 20.10 28.49 -21.56
C ASP A 473 20.69 28.72 -22.97
N ALA A 474 21.41 27.73 -23.50
CA ALA A 474 21.89 27.75 -24.89
C ALA A 474 20.72 27.69 -25.90
N ALA A 475 19.74 26.81 -25.69
CA ALA A 475 18.53 26.73 -26.51
C ALA A 475 17.74 28.05 -26.51
N THR A 476 17.63 28.71 -25.35
CA THR A 476 16.96 30.02 -25.21
C THR A 476 17.67 31.12 -26.01
N ARG A 477 19.00 31.05 -26.14
CA ARG A 477 19.80 31.97 -26.95
C ARG A 477 19.84 31.62 -28.44
N GLY A 478 19.22 30.52 -28.86
CA GLY A 478 19.32 29.99 -30.23
C GLY A 478 20.69 29.37 -30.55
N ASP A 479 21.48 29.02 -29.53
CA ASP A 479 22.79 28.39 -29.66
C ASP A 479 22.64 26.86 -29.69
N GLU A 480 22.30 26.33 -30.87
CA GLU A 480 22.06 24.91 -31.07
C GLU A 480 23.30 24.05 -30.79
N GLN A 481 24.49 24.55 -31.15
CA GLN A 481 25.74 23.82 -30.94
C GLN A 481 26.07 23.72 -29.45
N GLY A 482 25.99 24.84 -28.71
CA GLY A 482 26.19 24.85 -27.27
C GLY A 482 25.17 23.98 -26.54
N MET A 483 23.91 24.00 -26.97
CA MET A 483 22.86 23.13 -26.44
C MET A 483 23.23 21.65 -26.59
N ARG A 484 23.59 21.20 -27.80
CA ARG A 484 23.97 19.79 -28.04
C ARG A 484 25.18 19.38 -27.20
N GLN A 485 26.18 20.24 -27.08
CA GLN A 485 27.36 19.94 -26.25
C GLN A 485 27.00 19.72 -24.78
N HIS A 486 26.10 20.54 -24.22
CA HIS A 486 25.64 20.39 -22.85
C HIS A 486 24.71 19.19 -22.65
N LEU A 487 23.86 18.85 -23.63
CA LEU A 487 23.04 17.64 -23.56
C LEU A 487 23.89 16.36 -23.61
N ALA A 488 25.00 16.36 -24.36
CA ALA A 488 25.95 15.26 -24.36
C ALA A 488 26.58 15.08 -22.96
N GLN A 489 26.87 16.19 -22.26
CA GLN A 489 27.39 16.17 -20.88
C GLN A 489 26.36 15.69 -19.86
N ALA A 490 25.07 15.98 -20.05
CA ALA A 490 24.01 15.52 -19.17
C ALA A 490 23.91 13.99 -19.12
N GLY A 491 24.25 13.32 -20.23
CA GLY A 491 24.48 11.88 -20.32
C GLY A 491 23.25 10.98 -20.18
N GLN A 492 23.49 9.68 -20.01
CA GLN A 492 22.45 8.63 -19.99
C GLN A 492 21.49 8.72 -18.79
N TRP A 493 21.89 9.38 -17.71
CA TRP A 493 21.02 9.56 -16.54
C TRP A 493 19.88 10.52 -16.85
N ALA A 494 20.19 11.70 -17.41
CA ALA A 494 19.17 12.65 -17.86
C ALA A 494 18.24 12.04 -18.93
N LEU A 495 18.79 11.22 -19.83
CA LEU A 495 18.00 10.51 -20.83
C LEU A 495 16.94 9.59 -20.21
N ARG A 496 17.33 8.73 -19.25
CA ARG A 496 16.40 7.79 -18.61
C ARG A 496 15.25 8.50 -17.89
N ILE A 497 15.54 9.60 -17.21
CA ILE A 497 14.49 10.39 -16.54
C ILE A 497 13.59 11.09 -17.57
N GLY A 498 14.16 11.62 -18.66
CA GLY A 498 13.36 12.18 -19.76
C GLY A 498 12.39 11.18 -20.40
N GLU A 499 12.85 9.93 -20.59
CA GLU A 499 12.02 8.84 -21.13
C GLU A 499 10.88 8.45 -20.19
N GLN A 500 11.13 8.40 -18.87
CA GLN A 500 10.12 8.06 -17.87
C GLN A 500 8.96 9.05 -17.80
N ILE A 501 9.20 10.30 -18.17
CA ILE A 501 8.25 11.41 -17.99
C ILE A 501 7.57 11.80 -19.31
N GLY A 502 8.06 11.27 -20.44
CA GLY A 502 7.47 11.49 -21.76
C GLY A 502 7.82 12.85 -22.38
N LEU A 503 8.97 13.44 -22.02
CA LEU A 503 9.46 14.69 -22.62
C LEU A 503 10.11 14.40 -23.98
N ALA A 504 9.28 14.19 -25.00
CA ALA A 504 9.70 13.63 -26.29
C ALA A 504 10.79 14.45 -27.00
N ALA A 505 10.72 15.79 -27.03
CA ALA A 505 11.70 16.62 -27.74
C ALA A 505 13.03 16.70 -26.96
N ALA A 506 12.97 16.86 -25.63
CA ALA A 506 14.17 16.80 -24.78
C ALA A 506 14.87 15.43 -24.89
N THR A 507 14.12 14.34 -24.87
CA THR A 507 14.63 12.96 -25.02
C THR A 507 15.29 12.76 -26.38
N ALA A 508 14.65 13.20 -27.46
CA ALA A 508 15.21 13.12 -28.81
C ALA A 508 16.50 13.94 -28.94
N ALA A 509 16.52 15.16 -28.38
CA ALA A 509 17.71 16.02 -28.39
C ALA A 509 18.87 15.42 -27.60
N ILE A 510 18.62 14.81 -26.44
CA ILE A 510 19.65 14.11 -25.65
C ILE A 510 20.19 12.92 -26.42
N LYS A 511 19.32 12.09 -27.03
CA LYS A 511 19.76 10.94 -27.86
C LYS A 511 20.69 11.37 -28.98
N VAL A 512 20.32 12.41 -29.73
CA VAL A 512 21.17 12.93 -30.82
C VAL A 512 22.50 13.46 -30.30
N ALA A 513 22.52 14.05 -29.10
CA ALA A 513 23.72 14.65 -28.53
C ALA A 513 24.73 13.61 -27.98
N ILE A 514 24.26 12.50 -27.43
CA ILE A 514 25.14 11.45 -26.85
C ILE A 514 25.75 10.52 -27.91
N GLY A 515 25.22 10.53 -29.13
CA GLY A 515 25.59 9.59 -30.21
C GLY A 515 24.78 8.31 -30.13
#